data_AF-A0A9E5G092-F1
#
_entry.id   AF-A0A9E5G092-F1
#
_cell.length_a   1.000
_cell.length_b   1.000
_cell.length_c   1.000
_cell.angle_alpha   90.00
_cell.angle_beta   90.00
_cell.angle_gamma   90.00
#
_symmetry.space_group_name_H-M   'P 1'
#
loop_
_entity.id
_entity.type
_entity.pdbx_description
1 polymer ?
#
loop_
_entity_poly.entity_id
_entity_poly.type
_entity_poly.pdbx_seq_one_letter_code
_entity_poly.pdbx_strand_id
1 'polypeptide(L)'
;MNIRLLASVVACGLCFATHAQQQIASKVEIPFNRFNDVETLQSYMFKLAESYPSLCRVERIGTTALGRPYLAMVINNRQTGDEGTKPAMYIDGAIHANEIQAGETVLYTAWYLLSGYGTIPKITELVDRSTFYLVPLVNPDGRAEWFANANTPHSARTGQKPVDNDGDGVADEDGPDDMDGDGQITMMWRPDPFGTHRRDPRDPNRMIPVPREPKADGTREYGDWVMAGQEGFDNDGDGRVNEDGPGGYDMNRNFPSGWEPENIQNG
;
A
#
# COMPACT_ATOMS: atom_id res chain seq x y z
N MET A 1 3.69 -59.07 41.76
CA MET A 1 3.96 -57.66 42.06
C MET A 1 4.86 -57.10 40.97
N ASN A 2 4.31 -56.28 40.06
CA ASN A 2 4.95 -55.05 39.58
C ASN A 2 4.03 -54.34 38.59
N ILE A 3 3.15 -53.54 39.20
CA ILE A 3 2.46 -52.40 38.63
C ILE A 3 3.54 -51.42 38.17
N ARG A 4 3.79 -51.32 36.85
CA ARG A 4 4.57 -50.23 36.21
C ARG A 4 4.55 -50.37 34.68
N LEU A 5 3.37 -50.28 34.08
CA LEU A 5 3.21 -50.01 32.64
C LEU A 5 1.80 -49.47 32.37
N LEU A 6 1.43 -48.43 33.13
CA LEU A 6 0.17 -47.70 32.99
C LEU A 6 0.51 -46.23 32.68
N ALA A 7 1.17 -45.96 31.55
CA ALA A 7 1.52 -44.57 31.19
C ALA A 7 1.89 -44.32 29.71
N SER A 8 1.45 -45.13 28.73
CA SER A 8 1.98 -44.93 27.35
C SER A 8 1.04 -45.14 26.16
N VAL A 9 -0.28 -45.25 26.31
CA VAL A 9 -1.15 -45.49 25.10
C VAL A 9 -2.40 -44.58 25.00
N VAL A 10 -2.58 -43.55 25.83
CA VAL A 10 -3.74 -42.63 25.70
C VAL A 10 -3.33 -41.22 25.24
N ALA A 11 -2.32 -41.14 24.36
CA ALA A 11 -2.02 -39.93 23.60
C ALA A 11 -2.33 -40.12 22.11
N CYS A 12 -3.51 -40.66 21.80
CA CYS A 12 -4.09 -40.60 20.45
C CYS A 12 -5.08 -39.41 20.37
N GLY A 13 -4.71 -38.30 21.02
CA GLY A 13 -5.50 -37.09 21.09
C GLY A 13 -5.16 -36.18 19.92
N LEU A 14 -6.14 -36.01 19.02
CA LEU A 14 -6.30 -34.86 18.15
C LEU A 14 -5.16 -34.63 17.14
N CYS A 15 -5.13 -35.44 16.09
CA CYS A 15 -4.74 -34.91 14.79
C CYS A 15 -5.75 -33.80 14.47
N PHE A 16 -5.41 -32.55 14.74
CA PHE A 16 -6.06 -31.43 14.08
C PHE A 16 -5.88 -31.70 12.60
N ALA A 17 -6.97 -32.09 11.91
CA ALA A 17 -7.01 -31.96 10.47
C ALA A 17 -6.72 -30.48 10.21
N THR A 18 -5.52 -30.20 9.71
CA THR A 18 -5.20 -28.95 9.06
C THR A 18 -6.21 -28.86 7.92
N HIS A 19 -7.33 -28.18 8.17
CA HIS A 19 -8.27 -27.85 7.13
C HIS A 19 -7.50 -26.85 6.27
N ALA A 20 -6.87 -27.36 5.21
CA ALA A 20 -6.44 -26.52 4.11
C ALA A 20 -7.65 -25.64 3.77
N GLN A 21 -7.42 -24.33 3.62
CA GLN A 21 -8.45 -23.37 3.23
C GLN A 21 -9.27 -24.02 2.10
N GLN A 22 -10.59 -24.16 2.30
CA GLN A 22 -11.45 -24.77 1.29
C GLN A 22 -11.19 -24.08 -0.04
N GLN A 23 -10.71 -24.82 -1.04
CA GLN A 23 -10.37 -24.24 -2.33
C GLN A 23 -11.67 -23.77 -2.97
N ILE A 24 -11.84 -22.45 -3.06
CA ILE A 24 -13.03 -21.85 -3.64
C ILE A 24 -12.87 -21.94 -5.16
N ALA A 25 -13.76 -22.68 -5.81
CA ALA A 25 -13.85 -22.68 -7.25
C ALA A 25 -14.30 -21.29 -7.72
N SER A 26 -13.42 -20.57 -8.41
CA SER A 26 -13.71 -19.24 -8.96
C SER A 26 -13.92 -19.32 -10.47
N LYS A 27 -14.83 -18.50 -11.00
CA LYS A 27 -14.96 -18.28 -12.45
C LYS A 27 -13.84 -17.42 -13.03
N VAL A 28 -13.19 -16.61 -12.18
CA VAL A 28 -12.09 -15.72 -12.55
C VAL A 28 -10.86 -16.09 -11.73
N GLU A 29 -9.81 -16.54 -12.40
CA GLU A 29 -8.53 -16.80 -11.74
C GLU A 29 -7.75 -15.49 -11.61
N ILE A 30 -7.53 -15.07 -10.37
CA ILE A 30 -6.73 -13.90 -10.03
C ILE A 30 -5.54 -14.41 -9.20
N PRO A 31 -4.30 -14.23 -9.67
CA PRO A 31 -3.12 -14.62 -8.93
C PRO A 31 -2.82 -13.58 -7.85
N PHE A 32 -3.18 -13.89 -6.60
CA PHE A 32 -2.89 -13.08 -5.42
C PHE A 32 -1.46 -13.30 -4.87
N ASN A 33 -0.48 -13.44 -5.76
CA ASN A 33 0.93 -13.65 -5.44
C ASN A 33 1.84 -12.58 -6.04
N ARG A 34 1.27 -11.49 -6.53
CA ARG A 34 1.94 -10.34 -7.11
C ARG A 34 1.06 -9.11 -6.95
N PHE A 35 1.67 -7.95 -7.08
CA PHE A 35 0.97 -6.67 -7.10
C PHE A 35 0.59 -6.30 -8.54
N ASN A 36 -0.60 -5.74 -8.70
CA ASN A 36 -1.16 -5.41 -10.01
C ASN A 36 -0.98 -3.91 -10.28
N ASP A 37 -0.61 -3.53 -11.50
CA ASP A 37 -0.76 -2.14 -11.93
C ASP A 37 -2.25 -1.76 -12.02
N VAL A 38 -2.53 -0.48 -12.33
CA VAL A 38 -3.90 0.04 -12.40
C VAL A 38 -4.73 -0.73 -13.43
N GLU A 39 -4.18 -0.89 -14.64
CA GLU A 39 -4.84 -1.52 -15.77
C GLU A 39 -5.16 -2.99 -15.49
N THR A 40 -4.21 -3.74 -14.94
CA THR A 40 -4.37 -5.15 -14.58
C THR A 40 -5.42 -5.30 -13.48
N LEU A 41 -5.34 -4.50 -12.42
CA LEU A 41 -6.30 -4.54 -11.31
C LEU A 41 -7.71 -4.24 -11.81
N GLN A 42 -7.89 -3.16 -12.57
CA GLN A 42 -9.19 -2.80 -13.14
C GLN A 42 -9.71 -3.86 -14.11
N SER A 43 -8.83 -4.51 -14.88
CA SER A 43 -9.23 -5.63 -15.74
C SER A 43 -9.86 -6.78 -14.94
N TYR A 44 -9.35 -7.06 -13.74
CA TYR A 44 -9.92 -8.08 -12.85
C TYR A 44 -11.26 -7.64 -12.27
N MET A 45 -11.45 -6.36 -11.94
CA MET A 45 -12.75 -5.82 -11.53
C MET A 45 -13.81 -6.07 -12.62
N PHE A 46 -13.50 -5.77 -13.88
CA PHE A 46 -14.41 -5.99 -15.01
C PHE A 46 -14.68 -7.48 -15.24
N LYS A 47 -13.65 -8.33 -15.25
CA LYS A 47 -13.81 -9.79 -15.41
C LYS A 47 -14.70 -10.39 -14.32
N LEU A 48 -14.57 -9.92 -13.08
CA LEU A 48 -15.45 -10.33 -11.97
C LEU A 48 -16.89 -9.90 -12.22
N ALA A 49 -17.14 -8.65 -12.61
CA ALA A 49 -18.50 -8.19 -12.92
C ALA A 49 -19.14 -8.98 -14.09
N GLU A 50 -18.37 -9.24 -15.15
CA GLU A 50 -18.82 -10.04 -16.30
C GLU A 50 -19.14 -11.49 -15.93
N SER A 51 -18.39 -12.08 -15.00
CA SER A 51 -18.57 -13.47 -14.56
C SER A 51 -19.71 -13.66 -13.56
N TYR A 52 -20.11 -12.59 -12.87
CA TYR A 52 -21.15 -12.57 -11.84
C TYR A 52 -22.19 -11.45 -12.06
N PRO A 53 -22.83 -11.36 -13.24
CA PRO A 53 -23.64 -10.19 -13.62
C PRO A 53 -24.92 -10.02 -12.80
N SER A 54 -25.39 -11.08 -12.12
CA SER A 54 -26.55 -11.00 -11.22
C SER A 54 -26.20 -10.44 -9.83
N LEU A 55 -24.91 -10.36 -9.49
CA LEU A 55 -24.42 -9.95 -8.17
C LEU A 55 -23.52 -8.74 -8.24
N CYS A 56 -22.72 -8.57 -9.30
CA CYS A 56 -21.65 -7.60 -9.37
C CYS A 56 -21.78 -6.71 -10.60
N ARG A 57 -21.49 -5.41 -10.42
CA ARG A 57 -21.18 -4.48 -11.51
C ARG A 57 -19.95 -3.64 -11.14
N VAL A 58 -19.31 -3.07 -12.14
CA VAL A 58 -18.36 -1.97 -11.96
C VAL A 58 -19.03 -0.68 -12.41
N GLU A 59 -18.90 0.37 -11.61
CA GLU A 59 -19.38 1.70 -11.94
C GLU A 59 -18.27 2.74 -11.83
N ARG A 60 -18.31 3.72 -12.72
CA ARG A 60 -17.43 4.88 -12.65
C ARG A 60 -18.04 5.88 -11.67
N ILE A 61 -17.39 6.08 -10.54
CA ILE A 61 -17.80 7.01 -9.49
C ILE A 61 -17.14 8.39 -9.65
N GLY A 62 -16.16 8.52 -10.56
CA GLY A 62 -15.53 9.79 -10.86
C GLY A 62 -14.44 9.71 -11.91
N THR A 63 -13.63 10.76 -11.94
CA THR A 63 -12.44 10.88 -12.76
C THR A 63 -11.34 11.49 -11.91
N THR A 64 -10.13 10.96 -11.99
CA THR A 64 -9.00 11.50 -11.25
C THR A 64 -8.44 12.76 -11.90
N ALA A 65 -7.49 13.41 -11.23
CA ALA A 65 -6.87 14.64 -11.71
C ALA A 65 -6.18 14.45 -13.07
N LEU A 66 -5.55 13.29 -13.28
CA LEU A 66 -4.90 12.95 -14.56
C LEU A 66 -5.85 12.25 -15.55
N GLY A 67 -7.16 12.27 -15.31
CA GLY A 67 -8.16 11.79 -16.27
C GLY A 67 -8.46 10.29 -16.22
N ARG A 68 -7.90 9.54 -15.26
CA ARG A 68 -8.16 8.09 -15.12
C ARG A 68 -9.56 7.84 -14.58
N PRO A 69 -10.22 6.74 -14.98
CA PRO A 69 -11.52 6.38 -14.44
C PRO A 69 -11.38 5.99 -12.96
N TYR A 70 -12.20 6.62 -12.11
CA TYR A 70 -12.32 6.24 -10.71
C TYR A 70 -13.48 5.25 -10.56
N LEU A 71 -13.17 4.02 -10.16
CA LEU A 71 -14.07 2.87 -10.29
C LEU A 71 -14.41 2.24 -8.93
N ALA A 72 -15.69 1.87 -8.77
CA ALA A 72 -16.16 1.06 -7.66
C ALA A 72 -16.77 -0.26 -8.18
N MET A 73 -16.57 -1.35 -7.43
CA MET A 73 -17.35 -2.57 -7.59
C MET A 73 -18.55 -2.52 -6.64
N VAL A 74 -19.74 -2.79 -7.17
CA VAL A 74 -20.94 -2.92 -6.35
C VAL A 74 -21.38 -4.38 -6.37
N ILE A 75 -21.33 -5.03 -5.21
CA ILE A 75 -21.82 -6.40 -5.01
C ILE A 75 -23.14 -6.33 -4.25
N ASN A 76 -24.22 -6.74 -4.91
CA ASN A 76 -25.56 -6.79 -4.37
C ASN A 76 -26.37 -7.95 -4.96
N ASN A 77 -26.89 -8.85 -4.12
CA ASN A 77 -27.95 -9.76 -4.56
C ASN A 77 -29.30 -9.03 -4.61
N ARG A 78 -29.77 -8.69 -5.82
CA ARG A 78 -31.06 -8.01 -6.04
C ARG A 78 -32.28 -8.89 -5.75
N GLN A 79 -32.13 -10.21 -5.72
CA GLN A 79 -33.24 -11.11 -5.39
C GLN A 79 -33.63 -11.05 -3.92
N THR A 80 -32.71 -10.60 -3.05
CA THR A 80 -32.93 -10.48 -1.60
C THR A 80 -33.13 -9.04 -1.13
N GLY A 81 -32.97 -8.06 -2.03
CA GLY A 81 -33.21 -6.65 -1.76
C GLY A 81 -32.40 -5.72 -2.67
N ASP A 82 -32.97 -4.57 -2.97
CA ASP A 82 -32.29 -3.53 -3.74
C ASP A 82 -31.25 -2.78 -2.89
N GLU A 83 -30.34 -2.08 -3.56
CA GLU A 83 -29.40 -1.17 -2.91
C GLU A 83 -30.15 -0.10 -2.10
N GLY A 84 -29.61 0.26 -0.93
CA GLY A 84 -30.27 1.18 0.01
C GLY A 84 -31.36 0.54 0.88
N THR A 85 -31.84 -0.67 0.56
CA THR A 85 -32.77 -1.44 1.42
C THR A 85 -32.05 -2.40 2.36
N LYS A 86 -30.80 -2.74 2.05
CA LYS A 86 -29.92 -3.61 2.85
C LYS A 86 -28.81 -2.80 3.52
N PRO A 87 -28.32 -3.21 4.71
CA PRO A 87 -27.11 -2.66 5.29
C PRO A 87 -25.95 -2.67 4.29
N ALA A 88 -25.25 -1.55 4.18
CA ALA A 88 -24.12 -1.40 3.27
C ALA A 88 -22.79 -1.47 4.02
N MET A 89 -21.80 -2.05 3.36
CA MET A 89 -20.40 -1.99 3.78
C MET A 89 -19.59 -1.34 2.65
N TYR A 90 -18.88 -0.27 3.00
CA TYR A 90 -17.91 0.37 2.13
C TYR A 90 -16.50 -0.10 2.52
N ILE A 91 -15.71 -0.51 1.53
CA ILE A 91 -14.35 -1.00 1.71
C ILE A 91 -13.48 -0.36 0.64
N ASP A 92 -12.44 0.36 1.04
CA ASP A 92 -11.48 0.93 0.10
C ASP A 92 -10.04 0.53 0.40
N GLY A 93 -9.18 0.84 -0.56
CA GLY A 93 -7.76 0.55 -0.50
C GLY A 93 -6.96 1.52 -1.35
N ALA A 94 -5.66 1.58 -1.05
CA ALA A 94 -4.70 2.40 -1.77
C ALA A 94 -5.10 3.88 -1.84
N ILE A 95 -5.56 4.46 -0.71
CA ILE A 95 -5.68 5.92 -0.55
C ILE A 95 -4.30 6.57 -0.62
N HIS A 96 -3.32 5.94 0.01
CA HIS A 96 -1.91 6.13 -0.35
C HIS A 96 -1.53 5.10 -1.41
N ALA A 97 -0.98 5.57 -2.51
CA ALA A 97 -0.74 4.71 -3.67
C ALA A 97 0.35 3.65 -3.45
N ASN A 98 1.38 3.98 -2.66
CA ASN A 98 2.46 3.08 -2.27
C ASN A 98 2.06 2.01 -1.22
N GLU A 99 0.88 2.12 -0.60
CA GLU A 99 0.32 1.10 0.31
C GLU A 99 -0.43 0.01 -0.47
N ILE A 100 0.28 -0.59 -1.43
CA ILE A 100 -0.27 -1.39 -2.54
C ILE A 100 -1.10 -2.59 -2.10
N GLN A 101 -0.72 -3.22 -0.98
CA GLN A 101 -1.38 -4.41 -0.43
C GLN A 101 -2.85 -4.14 -0.09
N ALA A 102 -3.20 -2.90 0.28
CA ALA A 102 -4.57 -2.54 0.60
C ALA A 102 -5.48 -2.75 -0.61
N GLY A 103 -5.08 -2.26 -1.79
CA GLY A 103 -5.86 -2.43 -3.02
C GLY A 103 -6.04 -3.90 -3.43
N GLU A 104 -4.99 -4.71 -3.29
CA GLU A 104 -5.10 -6.16 -3.54
C GLU A 104 -6.06 -6.84 -2.57
N THR A 105 -6.08 -6.40 -1.31
CA THR A 105 -6.97 -6.96 -0.27
C THR A 105 -8.43 -6.65 -0.57
N VAL A 106 -8.73 -5.45 -1.09
CA VAL A 106 -10.09 -5.11 -1.54
C VAL A 106 -10.51 -5.96 -2.74
N LEU A 107 -9.63 -6.12 -3.74
CA LEU A 107 -9.89 -6.99 -4.89
C LEU A 107 -10.10 -8.46 -4.45
N TYR A 108 -9.28 -8.96 -3.52
CA TYR A 108 -9.43 -10.27 -2.93
C TYR A 108 -10.78 -10.42 -2.23
N THR A 109 -11.20 -9.40 -1.48
CA THR A 109 -12.49 -9.39 -0.80
C THR A 109 -13.64 -9.51 -1.81
N ALA A 110 -13.61 -8.74 -2.90
CA ALA A 110 -14.60 -8.86 -3.98
C ALA A 110 -14.61 -10.26 -4.60
N TRP A 111 -13.43 -10.79 -4.94
CA TRP A 111 -13.26 -12.14 -5.47
C TRP A 111 -13.81 -13.22 -4.52
N TYR A 112 -13.53 -13.10 -3.22
CA TYR A 112 -13.93 -14.06 -2.19
C TYR A 112 -15.45 -14.07 -1.97
N LEU A 113 -16.06 -12.87 -1.92
CA LEU A 113 -17.51 -12.73 -1.82
C LEU A 113 -18.24 -13.36 -3.02
N LEU A 114 -17.75 -13.10 -4.24
CA LEU A 114 -18.37 -13.61 -5.47
C LEU A 114 -18.15 -15.11 -5.66
N SER A 115 -16.94 -15.58 -5.44
CA SER A 115 -16.58 -17.00 -5.64
C SER A 115 -17.15 -17.90 -4.53
N GLY A 116 -17.23 -17.37 -3.30
CA GLY A 116 -17.82 -18.07 -2.16
C GLY A 116 -19.36 -18.07 -2.16
N TYR A 117 -20.01 -17.21 -2.95
CA TYR A 117 -21.45 -17.16 -3.02
C TYR A 117 -22.05 -18.45 -3.59
N GLY A 118 -23.04 -19.02 -2.88
CA GLY A 118 -23.68 -20.28 -3.25
C GLY A 118 -22.89 -21.54 -2.86
N THR A 119 -21.64 -21.40 -2.40
CA THR A 119 -20.77 -22.52 -1.99
C THR A 119 -20.44 -22.49 -0.50
N ILE A 120 -20.13 -21.30 0.04
CA ILE A 120 -19.84 -21.09 1.46
C ILE A 120 -21.07 -20.46 2.12
N PRO A 121 -21.79 -21.18 3.02
CA PRO A 121 -23.05 -20.71 3.59
C PRO A 121 -22.97 -19.33 4.25
N LYS A 122 -21.85 -19.03 4.93
CA LYS A 122 -21.65 -17.73 5.59
C LYS A 122 -21.42 -16.58 4.61
N ILE A 123 -20.83 -16.85 3.44
CA ILE A 123 -20.66 -15.85 2.38
C ILE A 123 -21.97 -15.62 1.66
N THR A 124 -22.74 -16.68 1.37
CA THR A 124 -24.10 -16.56 0.84
C THR A 124 -24.98 -15.69 1.75
N GLU A 125 -25.03 -16.02 3.05
CA GLU A 125 -25.79 -15.23 4.04
C GLU A 125 -25.35 -13.75 4.04
N LEU A 126 -24.04 -13.50 3.94
CA LEU A 126 -23.47 -12.16 3.96
C LEU A 126 -23.84 -11.35 2.71
N VAL A 127 -23.71 -11.92 1.51
CA VAL A 127 -24.08 -11.26 0.24
C VAL A 127 -25.60 -11.07 0.12
N ASP A 128 -26.39 -11.98 0.67
CA ASP A 128 -27.85 -11.88 0.64
C ASP A 128 -28.36 -10.74 1.53
N ARG A 129 -27.76 -10.54 2.71
CA ARG A 129 -28.21 -9.54 3.69
C ARG A 129 -27.55 -8.17 3.57
N SER A 130 -26.51 -8.02 2.75
CA SER A 130 -25.73 -6.78 2.66
C SER A 130 -25.47 -6.35 1.22
N THR A 131 -25.15 -5.07 1.07
CA THR A 131 -24.58 -4.49 -0.15
C THR A 131 -23.14 -4.11 0.11
N PHE A 132 -22.23 -4.43 -0.82
CA PHE A 132 -20.83 -4.03 -0.72
C PHE A 132 -20.47 -3.02 -1.80
N TYR A 133 -19.86 -1.92 -1.38
CA TYR A 133 -19.24 -0.92 -2.25
C TYR A 133 -17.74 -1.01 -2.06
N LEU A 134 -17.02 -1.51 -3.06
CA LEU A 134 -15.60 -1.78 -2.96
C LEU A 134 -14.83 -0.86 -3.92
N VAL A 135 -13.84 -0.13 -3.39
CA VAL A 135 -12.97 0.76 -4.17
C VAL A 135 -11.51 0.33 -3.97
N PRO A 136 -11.00 -0.59 -4.81
CA PRO A 136 -9.63 -1.08 -4.64
C PRO A 136 -8.54 -0.03 -4.81
N LEU A 137 -8.79 0.99 -5.63
CA LEU A 137 -7.83 2.05 -5.94
C LEU A 137 -8.49 3.41 -5.73
N VAL A 138 -8.32 3.97 -4.53
CA VAL A 138 -8.68 5.37 -4.24
C VAL A 138 -7.74 6.33 -4.96
N ASN A 139 -6.45 5.99 -5.05
CA ASN A 139 -5.42 6.75 -5.76
C ASN A 139 -4.88 6.02 -7.01
N PRO A 140 -5.65 5.91 -8.12
CA PRO A 140 -5.16 5.23 -9.31
C PRO A 140 -4.07 6.03 -10.04
N ASP A 141 -4.05 7.37 -9.92
CA ASP A 141 -2.97 8.17 -10.53
C ASP A 141 -1.63 7.90 -9.85
N GLY A 142 -1.59 7.98 -8.51
CA GLY A 142 -0.38 7.65 -7.75
C GLY A 142 0.02 6.18 -7.89
N ARG A 143 -0.95 5.26 -8.04
CA ARG A 143 -0.64 3.83 -8.28
C ARG A 143 0.03 3.64 -9.62
N ALA A 144 -0.42 4.35 -10.67
CA ALA A 144 0.22 4.32 -11.97
C ALA A 144 1.63 4.91 -11.90
N GLU A 145 1.80 6.00 -11.14
CA GLU A 145 3.11 6.60 -10.88
C GLU A 145 4.05 5.56 -10.23
N TRP A 146 3.64 4.99 -9.09
CA TRP A 146 4.46 4.06 -8.33
C TRP A 146 5.02 2.89 -9.16
N PHE A 147 4.24 2.40 -10.14
CA PHE A 147 4.64 1.32 -11.03
C PHE A 147 5.50 1.77 -12.22
N ALA A 148 5.44 3.04 -12.60
CA ALA A 148 6.10 3.59 -13.79
C ALA A 148 7.51 4.13 -13.49
N ASN A 149 7.74 4.69 -12.30
CA ASN A 149 8.98 5.38 -11.98
C ASN A 149 9.70 4.81 -10.74
N ALA A 150 10.94 5.24 -10.55
CA ALA A 150 11.73 4.93 -9.37
C ALA A 150 11.10 5.55 -8.13
N ASN A 151 11.15 4.84 -7.02
CA ASN A 151 10.39 5.22 -5.83
C ASN A 151 11.17 4.96 -4.53
N THR A 152 10.76 5.69 -3.50
CA THR A 152 11.16 5.45 -2.11
C THR A 152 10.11 4.58 -1.41
N PRO A 153 10.35 4.11 -0.17
CA PRO A 153 9.29 3.53 0.65
C PRO A 153 8.10 4.48 0.92
N HIS A 154 8.25 5.79 0.68
CA HIS A 154 7.28 6.83 0.99
C HIS A 154 6.67 7.49 -0.26
N SER A 155 7.10 7.14 -1.47
CA SER A 155 6.58 7.65 -2.74
C SER A 155 6.13 6.50 -3.63
N ALA A 156 5.26 6.73 -4.62
CA ALA A 156 4.29 7.79 -4.75
C ALA A 156 3.14 7.55 -3.75
N ARG A 157 3.01 8.42 -2.74
CA ARG A 157 1.99 8.29 -1.68
C ARG A 157 0.75 9.10 -2.01
N THR A 158 0.93 10.36 -2.38
CA THR A 158 -0.11 11.38 -2.56
C THR A 158 -0.79 11.29 -3.92
N GLY A 159 -1.91 12.01 -4.06
CA GLY A 159 -2.52 12.22 -5.37
C GLY A 159 -1.56 12.95 -6.29
N GLN A 160 -1.63 12.62 -7.59
CA GLN A 160 -0.77 13.22 -8.61
C GLN A 160 -1.49 14.43 -9.21
N LYS A 161 -0.90 15.62 -9.03
CA LYS A 161 -1.33 16.83 -9.70
C LYS A 161 -0.09 17.72 -9.81
N PRO A 162 0.24 18.29 -10.98
CA PRO A 162 1.35 19.23 -11.08
C PRO A 162 1.17 20.36 -10.05
N VAL A 163 2.13 20.47 -9.12
CA VAL A 163 2.21 21.54 -8.13
C VAL A 163 3.60 22.15 -8.20
N ASP A 164 3.62 23.47 -8.33
CA ASP A 164 4.82 24.30 -8.17
C ASP A 164 5.04 24.46 -6.66
N ASN A 165 5.89 23.60 -6.07
CA ASN A 165 6.02 23.50 -4.62
C ASN A 165 6.87 24.63 -4.02
N ASP A 166 7.73 25.28 -4.80
CA ASP A 166 8.65 26.33 -4.34
C ASP A 166 8.29 27.75 -4.86
N GLY A 167 7.36 27.85 -5.80
CA GLY A 167 6.76 29.08 -6.31
C GLY A 167 7.55 29.73 -7.44
N ASP A 168 8.39 28.98 -8.14
CA ASP A 168 9.26 29.48 -9.21
C ASP A 168 8.56 29.58 -10.59
N GLY A 169 7.36 29.01 -10.69
CA GLY A 169 6.52 29.01 -11.89
C GLY A 169 6.56 27.72 -12.69
N VAL A 170 7.29 26.70 -12.23
CA VAL A 170 7.32 25.36 -12.82
C VAL A 170 7.03 24.30 -11.76
N ALA A 171 6.57 23.12 -12.17
CA ALA A 171 5.98 22.14 -11.25
C ALA A 171 6.64 20.78 -11.42
N ASP A 172 6.96 20.15 -10.28
CA ASP A 172 7.54 18.81 -10.16
C ASP A 172 8.92 18.67 -10.86
N GLU A 173 9.81 19.67 -10.75
CA GLU A 173 11.05 19.76 -11.53
C GLU A 173 12.31 19.17 -10.87
N ASP A 174 12.33 18.98 -9.55
CA ASP A 174 13.51 18.55 -8.79
C ASP A 174 13.18 17.39 -7.84
N GLY A 175 12.73 16.27 -8.41
CA GLY A 175 12.58 15.00 -7.69
C GLY A 175 13.89 14.20 -7.61
N PRO A 176 13.95 13.15 -6.77
CA PRO A 176 15.12 12.28 -6.72
C PRO A 176 15.40 11.54 -8.03
N ASP A 177 16.68 11.42 -8.37
CA ASP A 177 17.16 10.68 -9.54
C ASP A 177 17.70 9.30 -9.14
N ASP A 178 17.21 8.25 -9.79
CA ASP A 178 17.79 6.90 -9.72
C ASP A 178 19.16 6.89 -10.44
N MET A 179 20.22 7.18 -9.68
CA MET A 179 21.55 7.44 -10.23
C MET A 179 22.24 6.16 -10.71
N ASP A 180 21.87 5.00 -10.18
CA ASP A 180 22.44 3.71 -10.56
C ASP A 180 21.51 2.82 -11.42
N GLY A 181 20.27 3.26 -11.62
CA GLY A 181 19.30 2.66 -12.55
C GLY A 181 18.66 1.39 -12.02
N ASP A 182 18.60 1.21 -10.70
CA ASP A 182 18.07 0.00 -10.05
C ASP A 182 16.56 0.08 -9.72
N GLY A 183 15.93 1.24 -9.96
CA GLY A 183 14.53 1.53 -9.72
C GLY A 183 14.20 1.88 -8.26
N GLN A 184 15.20 2.03 -7.39
CA GLN A 184 15.04 2.48 -6.00
C GLN A 184 15.67 3.85 -5.83
N ILE A 185 15.02 4.69 -5.04
CA ILE A 185 15.65 5.91 -4.54
C ILE A 185 16.16 5.66 -3.13
N THR A 186 17.49 5.69 -2.99
CA THR A 186 18.20 5.37 -1.75
C THR A 186 18.87 6.59 -1.11
N MET A 187 19.43 6.40 0.09
CA MET A 187 20.14 7.48 0.81
C MET A 187 21.64 7.43 0.49
N MET A 188 22.18 8.55 0.03
CA MET A 188 23.61 8.72 -0.20
C MET A 188 24.35 9.02 1.10
N TRP A 189 25.57 8.49 1.21
CA TRP A 189 26.48 8.71 2.33
C TRP A 189 27.79 9.25 1.80
N ARG A 190 28.30 10.33 2.41
CA ARG A 190 29.61 10.90 2.07
C ARG A 190 30.61 10.66 3.21
N PRO A 191 31.87 10.30 2.91
CA PRO A 191 32.91 10.21 3.93
C PRO A 191 33.13 11.58 4.59
N ASP A 192 33.23 11.60 5.91
CA ASP A 192 33.52 12.79 6.71
C ASP A 192 34.30 12.40 7.96
N PRO A 193 35.52 12.95 8.19
CA PRO A 193 36.30 12.70 9.40
C PRO A 193 35.61 13.10 10.71
N PHE A 194 34.58 13.96 10.62
CA PHE A 194 33.73 14.38 11.74
C PHE A 194 32.29 13.86 11.56
N GLY A 195 32.14 12.74 10.86
CA GLY A 195 30.87 12.13 10.53
C GLY A 195 30.01 11.84 11.74
N THR A 196 28.70 11.78 11.51
CA THR A 196 27.70 11.46 12.54
C THR A 196 27.34 9.99 12.57
N HIS A 197 27.83 9.20 11.61
CA HIS A 197 27.49 7.79 11.44
C HIS A 197 28.72 6.94 11.12
N ARG A 198 28.63 5.64 11.44
CA ARG A 198 29.58 4.60 11.06
C ARG A 198 28.84 3.36 10.56
N ARG A 199 29.53 2.46 9.85
CA ARG A 199 28.94 1.17 9.47
C ARG A 199 28.68 0.31 10.72
N ASP A 200 27.54 -0.41 10.75
CA ASP A 200 27.25 -1.37 11.80
C ASP A 200 28.30 -2.50 11.72
N PRO A 201 29.04 -2.80 12.80
CA PRO A 201 30.00 -3.90 12.81
C PRO A 201 29.40 -5.28 12.50
N ARG A 202 28.07 -5.42 12.64
CA ARG A 202 27.32 -6.66 12.40
C ARG A 202 26.72 -6.74 11.01
N ASP A 203 26.52 -5.59 10.36
CA ASP A 203 25.92 -5.50 9.03
C ASP A 203 26.57 -4.34 8.26
N PRO A 204 27.47 -4.62 7.30
CA PRO A 204 28.18 -3.57 6.59
C PRO A 204 27.27 -2.72 5.70
N ASN A 205 26.03 -3.16 5.41
CA ASN A 205 25.07 -2.40 4.62
C ASN A 205 24.25 -1.41 5.46
N ARG A 206 24.41 -1.44 6.78
CA ARG A 206 23.66 -0.58 7.70
C ARG A 206 24.57 0.50 8.27
N MET A 207 24.07 1.73 8.26
CA MET A 207 24.69 2.86 8.96
C MET A 207 24.04 3.06 10.32
N ILE A 208 24.84 3.31 11.35
CA ILE A 208 24.38 3.57 12.72
C ILE A 208 24.93 4.91 13.22
N PRO A 209 24.13 5.69 13.97
CA PRO A 209 24.60 6.95 14.53
C PRO A 209 25.67 6.71 15.60
N VAL A 210 26.66 7.58 15.67
CA VAL A 210 27.56 7.67 16.82
C VAL A 210 26.95 8.55 17.93
N PRO A 211 27.31 8.36 19.20
CA PRO A 211 26.82 9.22 20.28
C PRO A 211 27.12 10.69 20.02
N ARG A 212 26.09 11.55 20.07
CA ARG A 212 26.23 13.00 19.88
C ARG A 212 26.85 13.71 21.08
N GLU A 213 26.64 13.13 22.26
CA GLU A 213 27.12 13.68 23.52
C GLU A 213 28.61 13.39 23.72
N PRO A 214 29.38 14.36 24.25
CA PRO A 214 30.75 14.11 24.68
C PRO A 214 30.80 13.00 25.74
N LYS A 215 31.91 12.26 25.74
CA LYS A 215 32.27 11.35 26.81
C LYS A 215 32.56 12.15 28.08
N ALA A 216 32.54 11.47 29.23
CA ALA A 216 32.78 12.08 30.54
C ALA A 216 34.17 12.76 30.65
N ASP A 217 35.12 12.38 29.79
CA ASP A 217 36.45 12.99 29.69
C ASP A 217 36.51 14.21 28.75
N GLY A 218 35.36 14.66 28.22
CA GLY A 218 35.24 15.78 27.29
C GLY A 218 35.57 15.44 25.83
N THR A 219 35.96 14.20 25.52
CA THR A 219 36.22 13.78 24.14
C THR A 219 34.91 13.50 23.40
N ARG A 220 34.87 13.79 22.10
CA ARG A 220 33.73 13.46 21.23
C ARG A 220 34.06 12.25 20.37
N GLU A 221 33.06 11.39 20.18
CA GLU A 221 33.15 10.31 19.21
C GLU A 221 32.65 10.81 17.86
N TYR A 222 33.43 10.57 16.82
CA TYR A 222 33.06 10.85 15.45
C TYR A 222 32.92 9.52 14.70
N GLY A 223 31.98 9.49 13.77
CA GLY A 223 31.89 8.46 12.76
C GLY A 223 32.68 8.85 11.52
N ASP A 224 32.65 7.99 10.51
CA ASP A 224 33.39 8.17 9.25
C ASP A 224 32.50 8.72 8.12
N TRP A 225 31.20 8.88 8.36
CA TRP A 225 30.20 9.23 7.34
C TRP A 225 29.16 10.21 7.84
N VAL A 226 28.64 11.00 6.91
CA VAL A 226 27.44 11.82 7.10
C VAL A 226 26.45 11.55 5.96
N MET A 227 25.16 11.60 6.28
CA MET A 227 24.08 11.44 5.31
C MET A 227 24.08 12.65 4.37
N ALA A 228 24.09 12.39 3.06
CA ALA A 228 24.16 13.41 2.02
C ALA A 228 22.77 13.78 1.45
N GLY A 229 21.76 12.94 1.68
CA GLY A 229 20.41 13.12 1.14
C GLY A 229 19.93 11.86 0.43
N GLN A 230 18.77 11.95 -0.23
CA GLN A 230 18.40 10.98 -1.26
C GLN A 230 19.34 11.12 -2.45
N GLU A 231 19.48 10.06 -3.25
CA GLU A 231 20.15 10.18 -4.55
C GLU A 231 19.39 11.13 -5.49
N GLY A 232 20.15 11.89 -6.27
CA GLY A 232 19.61 13.03 -7.01
C GLY A 232 20.67 14.00 -7.48
N PHE A 233 20.32 14.75 -8.53
CA PHE A 233 21.05 15.92 -9.00
C PHE A 233 20.29 17.19 -8.63
N ASP A 234 21.00 18.32 -8.63
CA ASP A 234 20.39 19.66 -8.63
C ASP A 234 19.90 19.92 -10.06
N ASN A 235 18.65 19.55 -10.34
CA ASN A 235 18.13 19.49 -11.70
C ASN A 235 17.78 20.87 -12.28
N ASP A 236 17.55 21.86 -11.42
CA ASP A 236 17.21 23.25 -11.78
C ASP A 236 18.38 24.24 -11.57
N GLY A 237 19.43 23.83 -10.85
CA GLY A 237 20.64 24.62 -10.62
C GLY A 237 20.52 25.65 -9.50
N ASP A 238 19.55 25.53 -8.60
CA ASP A 238 19.31 26.46 -7.49
C ASP A 238 20.24 26.22 -6.28
N GLY A 239 20.99 25.12 -6.31
CA GLY A 239 21.92 24.68 -5.27
C GLY A 239 21.31 23.75 -4.22
N ARG A 240 20.07 23.31 -4.41
CA ARG A 240 19.37 22.28 -3.64
C ARG A 240 19.18 21.05 -4.52
N VAL A 241 18.82 19.94 -3.89
CA VAL A 241 18.71 18.64 -4.55
C VAL A 241 17.48 17.96 -3.99
N ASN A 242 16.61 17.47 -4.86
CA ASN A 242 15.40 16.69 -4.56
C ASN A 242 14.31 17.46 -3.80
N GLU A 243 14.12 18.75 -4.06
CA GLU A 243 13.17 19.59 -3.31
C GLU A 243 11.79 19.76 -3.98
N ASP A 244 11.62 19.37 -5.25
CA ASP A 244 10.37 19.53 -6.01
C ASP A 244 9.95 18.26 -6.76
N GLY A 245 9.59 17.21 -6.01
CA GLY A 245 9.14 15.94 -6.56
C GLY A 245 7.62 15.84 -6.83
N PRO A 246 7.18 14.91 -7.71
CA PRO A 246 5.78 14.77 -8.11
C PRO A 246 4.83 14.45 -6.95
N GLY A 247 3.77 15.24 -6.80
CA GLY A 247 2.87 15.11 -5.66
C GLY A 247 1.66 16.05 -5.68
N GLY A 248 1.27 16.59 -4.53
CA GLY A 248 0.37 17.75 -4.47
C GLY A 248 -0.73 17.72 -3.42
N TYR A 249 -1.38 16.57 -3.16
CA TYR A 249 -2.39 16.47 -2.08
C TYR A 249 -2.45 15.09 -1.41
N ASP A 250 -2.49 15.07 -0.08
CA ASP A 250 -2.75 13.86 0.69
C ASP A 250 -4.26 13.64 0.86
N MET A 251 -4.79 12.64 0.17
CA MET A 251 -6.21 12.29 0.23
C MET A 251 -6.68 11.87 1.62
N ASN A 252 -5.80 11.30 2.45
CA ASN A 252 -6.15 10.91 3.80
C ASN A 252 -6.31 12.12 4.75
N ARG A 253 -5.96 13.34 4.31
CA ARG A 253 -6.14 14.59 5.08
C ARG A 253 -7.38 15.40 4.68
N ASN A 254 -8.20 14.89 3.76
CA ASN A 254 -9.33 15.62 3.20
C ASN A 254 -10.69 15.17 3.76
N PHE A 255 -10.72 14.43 4.87
CA PHE A 255 -11.97 14.05 5.51
C PHE A 255 -12.55 15.20 6.34
N PRO A 256 -13.88 15.40 6.37
CA PRO A 256 -14.52 16.57 6.97
C PRO A 256 -14.50 16.59 8.51
N SER A 257 -13.70 15.75 9.17
CA SER A 257 -13.65 15.66 10.63
C SER A 257 -12.27 15.26 11.13
N GLY A 258 -11.80 15.97 12.16
CA GLY A 258 -10.64 15.56 12.97
C GLY A 258 -9.26 15.93 12.42
N TRP A 259 -9.18 16.72 11.33
CA TRP A 259 -7.93 17.19 10.77
C TRP A 259 -7.71 18.67 11.09
N GLU A 260 -6.55 18.98 11.65
CA GLU A 260 -6.09 20.36 11.90
C GLU A 260 -5.31 20.89 10.68
N PRO A 261 -5.12 22.22 10.55
CA PRO A 261 -4.29 22.79 9.49
C PRO A 261 -2.84 22.26 9.52
N GLU A 262 -2.17 22.28 8.35
CA GLU A 262 -0.82 21.72 8.16
C GLU A 262 0.16 22.14 9.27
N ASN A 263 0.17 23.42 9.65
CA ASN A 263 1.07 23.94 10.68
C ASN A 263 0.86 23.37 12.10
N ILE A 264 -0.24 22.65 12.33
CA ILE A 264 -0.56 21.96 13.59
C ILE A 264 -0.41 20.45 13.42
N GLN A 265 -0.78 19.92 12.26
CA GLN A 265 -0.77 18.49 11.96
C GLN A 265 -0.22 18.26 10.55
N ASN A 266 1.10 18.08 10.47
CA ASN A 266 1.76 17.73 9.20
C ASN A 266 1.36 16.32 8.75
N GLY A 267 1.20 16.17 7.43
CA GLY A 267 0.79 14.94 6.74
C GLY A 267 1.88 13.89 6.58
#